data_AF-A0A956ATB9-F1
#
_entry.id   AF-A0A956ATB9-F1
#
_cell.length_a   1.000
_cell.length_b   1.000
_cell.length_c   1.000
_cell.angle_alpha   90.00
_cell.angle_beta   90.00
_cell.angle_gamma   90.00
#
_symmetry.space_group_name_H-M   'P 1'
#
loop_
_entity.id
_entity.type
_entity.pdbx_description
1 polymer ?
#
loop_
_entity_poly.entity_id
_entity_poly.type
_entity_poly.pdbx_seq_one_letter_code
_entity_poly.pdbx_strand_id
1 'polypeptide(L)'
;MSASILIVDDEVTFLDSVRRKLRMAGHERVTLEDDPHAALGRFEQQAFDVAFLDINMPGMSGLELLERVLERSPATTCIMVTALDTVDAVMRATRLGAFDYLVKPLQPAQLVDALERALAHRQMVDLLEVRRRAMVEGALDQPAAFAAIVTCDEAMLRLLHEAELHARSV
;
A
#
# COMPACT_ATOMS: atom_id res chain seq x y z
N MET A 1 5.11 -13.78 -7.70
CA MET A 1 3.64 -13.69 -7.54
C MET A 1 3.14 -12.60 -8.46
N SER A 2 1.98 -12.77 -9.10
CA SER A 2 1.41 -11.74 -9.99
C SER A 2 0.66 -10.71 -9.14
N ALA A 3 1.15 -9.47 -9.15
CA ALA A 3 0.59 -8.37 -8.36
C ALA A 3 -0.76 -7.91 -8.93
N SER A 4 -1.75 -7.73 -8.05
CA SER A 4 -3.07 -7.19 -8.33
C SER A 4 -3.04 -5.67 -8.33
N ILE A 5 -3.35 -5.06 -9.46
CA ILE A 5 -3.26 -3.62 -9.68
C ILE A 5 -4.66 -3.08 -9.97
N LEU A 6 -5.04 -1.99 -9.30
CA LEU A 6 -6.24 -1.22 -9.62
C LEU A 6 -5.84 0.12 -10.24
N ILE A 7 -6.56 0.56 -11.27
CA ILE A 7 -6.47 1.93 -11.79
C ILE A 7 -7.87 2.53 -11.78
N VAL A 8 -8.00 3.73 -11.22
CA VAL A 8 -9.26 4.46 -11.10
C VAL A 8 -9.12 5.82 -11.76
N ASP A 9 -9.91 6.04 -12.82
CA ASP A 9 -9.84 7.24 -13.66
C ASP A 9 -11.13 7.36 -14.49
N ASP A 10 -11.77 8.53 -14.53
CA ASP A 10 -13.00 8.73 -15.32
C ASP A 10 -12.71 8.73 -16.85
N GLU A 11 -11.44 8.86 -17.25
CA GLU A 11 -11.02 8.81 -18.63
C GLU A 11 -10.78 7.36 -19.11
N VAL A 12 -11.80 6.73 -19.70
CA VAL A 12 -11.75 5.34 -20.22
C VAL A 12 -10.58 5.11 -21.19
N THR A 13 -10.24 6.10 -22.02
CA THR A 13 -9.10 6.02 -22.95
C THR A 13 -7.76 5.92 -22.22
N PHE A 14 -7.63 6.61 -21.09
CA PHE A 14 -6.45 6.51 -20.24
C PHE A 14 -6.37 5.12 -19.59
N LEU A 15 -7.47 4.63 -19.02
CA LEU A 15 -7.55 3.29 -18.40
C LEU A 15 -7.10 2.17 -19.36
N ASP A 16 -7.62 2.15 -20.59
CA ASP A 16 -7.25 1.15 -21.60
C ASP A 16 -5.78 1.25 -22.01
N SER A 17 -5.27 2.48 -22.16
CA SER A 17 -3.87 2.75 -22.50
C SER A 17 -2.93 2.24 -21.42
N VAL A 18 -3.25 2.53 -20.15
CA VAL A 18 -2.48 2.10 -18.97
C VAL A 18 -2.51 0.57 -18.84
N ARG A 19 -3.68 -0.07 -18.94
CA ARG A 19 -3.80 -1.54 -18.91
C ARG A 19 -2.93 -2.21 -19.95
N ARG A 20 -2.96 -1.72 -21.20
CA ARG A 20 -2.14 -2.28 -22.28
C ARG A 20 -0.65 -2.19 -21.96
N LYS A 21 -0.20 -1.03 -21.48
CA LYS A 21 1.22 -0.80 -21.14
C LYS A 21 1.67 -1.70 -19.99
N LEU A 22 0.90 -1.80 -18.92
CA LEU A 22 1.23 -2.66 -17.77
C LEU A 22 1.26 -4.14 -18.16
N ARG A 23 0.33 -4.59 -19.01
CA ARG A 23 0.35 -5.97 -19.53
C ARG A 23 1.57 -6.24 -20.41
N MET A 24 1.97 -5.28 -21.26
CA MET A 24 3.21 -5.40 -22.04
C MET A 24 4.46 -5.46 -21.16
N ALA A 25 4.42 -4.86 -19.97
CA ALA A 25 5.49 -4.94 -18.97
C ALA A 25 5.43 -6.23 -18.11
N GLY A 26 4.45 -7.12 -18.32
CA GLY A 26 4.32 -8.40 -17.62
C GLY A 26 3.33 -8.42 -16.46
N HIS A 27 2.57 -7.33 -16.23
CA HIS A 27 1.54 -7.29 -15.20
C HIS A 27 0.17 -7.67 -15.76
N GLU A 28 -0.28 -8.88 -15.48
CA GLU A 28 -1.52 -9.41 -16.08
C GLU A 28 -2.80 -9.03 -15.30
N ARG A 29 -2.71 -8.93 -13.96
CA ARG A 29 -3.83 -8.71 -13.05
C ARG A 29 -4.14 -7.22 -12.86
N VAL A 30 -4.60 -6.58 -13.92
CA VAL A 30 -4.97 -5.17 -13.94
C VAL A 30 -6.49 -5.03 -13.97
N THR A 31 -7.05 -4.42 -12.91
CA THR A 31 -8.45 -4.03 -12.79
C THR A 31 -8.59 -2.54 -13.10
N LEU A 32 -9.65 -2.16 -13.80
CA LEU A 32 -9.95 -0.78 -14.19
C LEU A 32 -11.32 -0.41 -13.64
N GLU A 33 -11.45 0.79 -13.10
CA GLU A 33 -12.72 1.38 -12.68
C GLU A 33 -12.76 2.85 -13.11
N ASP A 34 -13.89 3.28 -13.67
CA ASP A 34 -14.14 4.66 -14.10
C ASP A 34 -14.99 5.46 -13.12
N ASP A 35 -15.52 4.80 -12.09
CA ASP A 35 -16.29 5.40 -11.01
C ASP A 35 -15.58 5.18 -9.66
N PRO A 36 -15.32 6.25 -8.88
CA PRO A 36 -14.71 6.12 -7.55
C PRO A 36 -15.56 5.30 -6.57
N HIS A 37 -16.89 5.28 -6.70
CA HIS A 37 -17.74 4.46 -5.83
C HIS A 37 -17.64 2.97 -6.16
N ALA A 38 -17.64 2.61 -7.45
CA ALA A 38 -17.36 1.25 -7.90
C ALA A 38 -15.97 0.77 -7.44
N ALA A 39 -14.95 1.63 -7.52
CA ALA A 39 -13.61 1.34 -7.01
C ALA A 39 -13.61 0.99 -5.50
N LEU A 40 -14.33 1.73 -4.66
CA LEU A 40 -14.48 1.38 -3.24
C LEU A 40 -15.15 0.01 -3.05
N GLY A 41 -16.15 -0.32 -3.85
CA GLY A 41 -16.78 -1.65 -3.84
C GLY A 41 -15.81 -2.77 -4.20
N ARG A 42 -14.80 -2.51 -5.04
CA ARG A 42 -13.74 -3.49 -5.34
C ARG A 42 -12.85 -3.78 -4.15
N PHE A 43 -12.50 -2.75 -3.36
CA PHE A 43 -11.71 -2.93 -2.14
C PHE A 43 -12.44 -3.73 -1.06
N GLU A 44 -13.77 -3.80 -1.10
CA GLU A 44 -14.56 -4.68 -0.22
C GLU A 44 -14.52 -6.15 -0.66
N GLN A 45 -14.31 -6.40 -1.96
CA GLN A 45 -14.33 -7.75 -2.54
C GLN A 45 -12.95 -8.40 -2.56
N GLN A 46 -11.89 -7.61 -2.76
CA GLN A 46 -10.52 -8.08 -2.84
C GLN A 46 -9.52 -7.02 -2.40
N ALA A 47 -8.35 -7.46 -1.94
CA ALA A 47 -7.21 -6.59 -1.73
C ALA A 47 -6.44 -6.35 -3.04
N PHE A 48 -5.86 -5.16 -3.16
CA PHE A 48 -4.93 -4.81 -4.22
C PHE A 48 -3.52 -4.63 -3.65
N ASP A 49 -2.51 -4.87 -4.50
CA ASP A 49 -1.13 -4.61 -4.16
C ASP A 49 -0.82 -3.12 -4.34
N VAL A 50 -1.24 -2.58 -5.49
CA VAL A 50 -1.05 -1.18 -5.86
C VAL A 50 -2.34 -0.62 -6.46
N ALA A 51 -2.66 0.64 -6.12
CA ALA A 51 -3.78 1.36 -6.69
C ALA A 51 -3.34 2.71 -7.26
N PHE A 52 -3.64 2.97 -8.53
CA PHE A 52 -3.48 4.28 -9.16
C PHE A 52 -4.82 5.02 -9.11
N LEU A 53 -4.84 6.23 -8.55
CA LEU A 53 -6.07 6.99 -8.30
C LEU A 53 -5.99 8.38 -8.94
N ASP A 54 -6.93 8.75 -9.80
CA ASP A 54 -7.07 10.14 -10.25
C ASP A 54 -7.70 11.04 -9.18
N ILE A 55 -7.29 12.31 -9.14
CA ILE A 55 -7.81 13.29 -8.17
C ILE A 55 -9.14 13.90 -8.63
N ASN A 56 -9.27 14.15 -9.93
CA ASN A 56 -10.33 14.95 -10.53
C ASN A 56 -11.39 14.07 -11.16
N MET A 57 -12.08 13.28 -10.34
CA MET A 57 -13.19 12.45 -10.80
C MET A 57 -14.55 13.05 -10.42
N PRO A 58 -15.58 12.89 -11.26
CA PRO A 58 -16.96 13.20 -10.90
C PRO A 58 -17.42 12.39 -9.67
N GLY A 59 -18.25 13.00 -8.83
CA GLY A 59 -18.85 12.35 -7.65
C GLY A 59 -17.97 12.36 -6.40
N MET A 60 -16.76 11.80 -6.47
CA MET A 60 -15.82 11.73 -5.34
C MET A 60 -14.40 12.06 -5.79
N SER A 61 -13.71 12.93 -5.03
CA SER A 61 -12.32 13.25 -5.33
C SER A 61 -11.39 12.08 -5.00
N GLY A 62 -10.32 11.91 -5.77
CA GLY A 62 -9.28 10.91 -5.49
C GLY A 62 -8.64 11.02 -4.11
N LEU A 63 -8.58 12.22 -3.52
CA LEU A 63 -8.07 12.38 -2.16
C LEU A 63 -9.02 11.77 -1.11
N GLU A 64 -10.33 11.88 -1.33
CA GLU A 64 -11.33 11.25 -0.48
C GLU A 64 -11.36 9.73 -0.70
N LEU A 65 -11.19 9.29 -1.95
CA LEU A 65 -11.02 7.88 -2.28
C LEU A 65 -9.78 7.29 -1.59
N LEU A 66 -8.64 7.98 -1.64
CA LEU A 66 -7.40 7.58 -0.98
C LEU A 66 -7.61 7.34 0.52
N GLU A 67 -8.22 8.30 1.22
CA GLU A 67 -8.49 8.20 2.66
C GLU A 67 -9.32 6.94 2.97
N ARG A 68 -10.44 6.75 2.26
CA ARG A 68 -11.31 5.58 2.45
C ARG A 68 -10.65 4.26 2.08
N VAL A 69 -9.79 4.24 1.07
CA VAL A 69 -9.04 3.04 0.67
C VAL A 69 -8.05 2.66 1.76
N LEU A 70 -7.30 3.62 2.30
CA LEU A 70 -6.31 3.35 3.35
C LEU A 70 -6.95 2.94 4.67
N GLU A 71 -8.15 3.43 4.99
CA GLU A 71 -8.93 2.94 6.14
C GLU A 71 -9.34 1.47 5.99
N ARG A 72 -9.70 1.04 4.78
CA ARG A 72 -10.23 -0.30 4.49
C ARG A 72 -9.15 -1.33 4.17
N SER A 73 -8.13 -0.91 3.44
CA SER A 73 -7.05 -1.73 2.92
C SER A 73 -5.70 -1.02 3.12
N PRO A 74 -5.24 -0.88 4.38
CA PRO A 74 -4.04 -0.11 4.72
C PRO A 74 -2.75 -0.67 4.10
N ALA A 75 -2.75 -1.94 3.69
CA ALA A 75 -1.63 -2.56 2.99
C ALA A 75 -1.54 -2.20 1.49
N THR A 76 -2.61 -1.62 0.91
CA THR A 76 -2.60 -1.20 -0.49
C THR A 76 -1.68 0.00 -0.64
N THR A 77 -0.71 -0.09 -1.55
CA THR A 77 0.15 1.06 -1.89
C THR A 77 -0.56 1.94 -2.91
N CYS A 78 -0.97 3.14 -2.52
CA CYS A 78 -1.71 4.06 -3.38
C CYS A 78 -0.78 5.10 -4.05
N ILE A 79 -0.93 5.29 -5.36
CA ILE A 79 -0.23 6.30 -6.15
C ILE A 79 -1.28 7.24 -6.75
N MET A 80 -1.09 8.54 -6.58
CA MET A 80 -1.98 9.52 -7.21
C MET A 80 -1.55 9.78 -8.66
N VAL A 81 -2.51 9.86 -9.58
CA VAL A 81 -2.25 10.09 -11.01
C VAL A 81 -3.21 11.13 -11.54
N THR A 82 -2.79 12.37 -11.77
CA THR A 82 -3.75 13.42 -12.15
C THR A 82 -3.17 14.50 -13.05
N ALA A 83 -4.05 15.24 -13.73
CA ALA A 83 -3.68 16.46 -14.46
C ALA A 83 -3.48 17.67 -13.54
N LEU A 84 -3.90 17.57 -12.27
CA LEU A 84 -3.69 18.63 -11.28
C LEU A 84 -2.24 18.61 -10.79
N ASP A 85 -1.55 19.74 -10.85
CA ASP A 85 -0.16 19.86 -10.38
C ASP A 85 -0.03 21.05 -9.43
N THR A 86 -0.70 20.95 -8.27
CA THR A 86 -0.63 21.97 -7.22
C THR A 86 0.10 21.41 -6.00
N VAL A 87 0.98 22.24 -5.43
CA VAL A 87 1.75 21.88 -4.23
C VAL A 87 0.81 21.47 -3.09
N ASP A 88 -0.34 22.13 -2.96
CA ASP A 88 -1.33 21.81 -1.93
C ASP A 88 -1.94 20.41 -2.09
N ALA A 89 -2.27 20.00 -3.32
CA ALA A 89 -2.80 18.66 -3.57
C ALA A 89 -1.75 17.58 -3.28
N VAL A 90 -0.50 17.79 -3.71
CA VAL A 90 0.62 16.89 -3.45
C VAL A 90 0.86 16.76 -1.94
N MET A 91 0.90 17.88 -1.21
CA MET A 91 1.06 17.88 0.24
C MET A 91 -0.09 17.14 0.95
N ARG A 92 -1.33 17.32 0.49
CA ARG A 92 -2.50 16.62 1.05
C ARG A 92 -2.42 15.11 0.80
N ALA A 93 -2.15 14.69 -0.44
CA ALA A 93 -1.99 13.28 -0.78
C ALA A 93 -0.88 12.62 0.06
N THR A 94 0.27 13.29 0.18
CA THR A 94 1.41 12.80 0.98
C THR A 94 1.02 12.64 2.46
N ARG A 95 0.33 13.64 3.04
CA ARG A 95 -0.13 13.57 4.43
C ARG A 95 -1.15 12.45 4.68
N LEU A 96 -1.97 12.13 3.67
CA LEU A 96 -2.94 11.05 3.76
C LEU A 96 -2.29 9.66 3.61
N GLY A 97 -1.03 9.58 3.16
CA GLY A 97 -0.31 8.31 3.00
C GLY A 97 -0.22 7.81 1.56
N ALA A 98 -0.43 8.68 0.55
CA ALA A 98 -0.05 8.32 -0.82
C ALA A 98 1.45 8.04 -0.89
N PHE A 99 1.81 6.96 -1.58
CA PHE A 99 3.19 6.54 -1.76
C PHE A 99 3.94 7.41 -2.76
N ASP A 100 3.29 7.75 -3.87
CA ASP A 100 3.86 8.56 -4.93
C ASP A 100 2.78 9.40 -5.62
N TYR A 101 3.22 10.38 -6.41
CA TYR A 101 2.37 11.31 -7.13
C TYR A 101 2.88 11.50 -8.55
N LEU A 102 2.01 11.26 -9.53
CA LEU A 102 2.32 11.32 -10.95
C LEU A 102 1.43 12.34 -11.67
N VAL A 103 2.04 13.21 -12.46
CA VAL A 103 1.34 14.26 -13.22
C VAL A 103 1.11 13.82 -14.66
N LYS A 104 -0.14 13.86 -15.13
CA LYS A 104 -0.50 13.65 -16.54
C LYS A 104 0.02 14.83 -17.38
N PRO A 105 0.54 14.62 -18.60
CA PRO A 105 0.57 13.35 -19.34
C PRO A 105 1.74 12.43 -18.94
N LEU A 106 1.44 11.15 -18.72
CA LEU A 106 2.43 10.16 -18.30
C LEU A 106 3.02 9.38 -19.47
N GLN A 107 4.35 9.30 -19.48
CA GLN A 107 5.08 8.37 -20.32
C GLN A 107 4.88 6.92 -19.80
N PRO A 108 4.82 5.92 -20.69
CA PRO A 108 4.68 4.52 -20.28
C PRO A 108 5.72 4.07 -19.24
N ALA A 109 6.97 4.51 -19.40
CA ALA A 109 8.05 4.18 -18.48
C ALA A 109 7.81 4.72 -17.05
N GLN A 110 7.30 5.95 -16.92
CA GLN A 110 7.04 6.57 -15.61
C GLN A 110 6.03 5.76 -14.78
N LEU A 111 4.99 5.25 -15.44
CA LEU A 111 3.98 4.43 -14.80
C LEU A 111 4.55 3.09 -14.32
N VAL A 112 5.32 2.41 -15.17
CA VAL A 112 5.95 1.12 -14.83
C VAL A 112 6.98 1.31 -13.72
N ASP A 113 7.81 2.35 -13.80
CA ASP A 113 8.82 2.65 -12.78
C ASP A 113 8.16 2.94 -11.42
N ALA A 114 7.05 3.69 -11.41
CA ALA A 114 6.30 3.96 -10.19
C ALA A 114 5.66 2.70 -9.61
N LEU A 115 5.11 1.83 -10.47
CA LEU A 115 4.58 0.54 -10.06
C LEU A 115 5.65 -0.34 -9.41
N GLU A 116 6.81 -0.49 -10.06
CA GLU A 116 7.91 -1.31 -9.54
C GLU A 116 8.43 -0.78 -8.20
N ARG A 117 8.54 0.56 -8.03
CA ARG A 117 8.88 1.16 -6.73
C ARG A 117 7.85 0.84 -5.66
N ALA A 118 6.55 0.93 -5.98
CA ALA A 118 5.47 0.62 -5.05
C ALA A 118 5.46 -0.87 -4.67
N LEU A 119 5.67 -1.78 -5.62
CA LEU A 119 5.76 -3.22 -5.36
C LEU A 119 6.96 -3.56 -4.48
N ALA A 120 8.13 -2.98 -4.76
CA ALA A 120 9.32 -3.17 -3.93
C ALA A 120 9.10 -2.63 -2.50
N HIS A 121 8.46 -1.46 -2.37
CA HIS A 121 8.11 -0.90 -1.07
C HIS A 121 7.17 -1.82 -0.29
N ARG A 122 6.10 -2.31 -0.93
CA ARG A 122 5.16 -3.25 -0.31
C ARG A 122 5.85 -4.53 0.13
N GLN A 123 6.69 -5.14 -0.71
CA GLN A 123 7.45 -6.34 -0.34
C GLN A 123 8.34 -6.11 0.89
N MET A 124 8.95 -4.93 0.99
CA MET A 124 9.74 -4.54 2.16
C MET A 124 8.87 -4.43 3.41
N VAL A 125 7.72 -3.76 3.33
CA VAL A 125 6.78 -3.61 4.44
C VAL A 125 6.25 -4.97 4.89
N ASP A 126 5.81 -5.82 3.96
CA ASP A 126 5.33 -7.18 4.23
C ASP A 126 6.40 -8.01 4.95
N LEU A 127 7.66 -7.94 4.50
CA LEU A 127 8.78 -8.63 5.15
C LEU A 127 9.01 -8.14 6.58
N LEU A 128 8.94 -6.82 6.80
CA LEU A 128 9.08 -6.24 8.13
C LEU A 128 7.93 -6.67 9.04
N GLU A 129 6.70 -6.74 8.54
CA GLU A 129 5.56 -7.24 9.30
C GLU A 129 5.68 -8.72 9.65
N VAL A 130 6.09 -9.56 8.70
CA VAL A 130 6.34 -10.99 8.95
C VAL A 130 7.43 -11.15 10.00
N ARG A 131 8.54 -10.41 9.88
CA ARG A 131 9.63 -10.43 10.86
C ARG A 131 9.15 -9.97 12.24
N ARG A 132 8.35 -8.90 12.29
CA ARG A 132 7.76 -8.38 13.51
C ARG A 132 6.84 -9.41 14.18
N ARG A 133 5.97 -10.08 13.41
CA ARG A 133 5.10 -11.14 13.92
C ARG A 133 5.89 -12.35 14.39
N ALA A 134 6.92 -12.78 13.65
CA ALA A 134 7.78 -13.89 14.06
C ALA A 134 8.53 -13.59 15.38
N MET A 135 8.92 -12.34 15.63
CA MET A 135 9.49 -11.92 16.93
C MET A 135 8.46 -11.96 18.08
N VAL A 136 7.17 -11.78 17.79
CA VAL A 136 6.09 -11.78 18.79
C VAL A 136 5.53 -13.19 19.03
N GLU A 137 5.36 -13.99 17.98
CA GLU A 137 4.79 -15.36 18.03
C GLU A 137 5.83 -16.43 18.37
N GLY A 138 7.12 -16.18 18.09
CA GLY A 138 8.27 -16.93 18.63
C GLY A 138 8.60 -16.48 20.05
N ALA A 139 7.56 -16.36 20.89
CA ALA A 139 7.57 -15.71 22.19
C ALA A 139 8.62 -16.31 23.12
N LEU A 140 9.73 -15.58 23.25
CA LEU A 140 10.83 -15.80 24.20
C LEU A 140 11.54 -17.13 24.02
N ASP A 141 12.84 -17.09 23.80
CA ASP A 141 13.64 -18.32 23.78
C ASP A 141 13.67 -18.99 25.17
N GLN A 142 13.43 -18.22 26.24
CA GLN A 142 13.28 -18.69 27.61
C GLN A 142 11.99 -18.17 28.27
N PRO A 143 10.81 -18.71 27.91
CA PRO A 143 9.53 -18.25 28.45
C PRO A 143 9.46 -18.36 29.98
N ALA A 144 10.15 -19.36 30.54
CA ALA A 144 10.21 -19.59 31.98
C ALA A 144 10.89 -18.44 32.75
N ALA A 145 11.84 -17.73 32.14
CA ALA A 145 12.53 -16.60 32.78
C ALA A 145 11.59 -15.42 33.05
N PHE A 146 10.50 -15.33 32.28
CA PHE A 146 9.52 -14.25 32.37
C PHE A 146 8.13 -14.73 32.81
N ALA A 147 8.00 -15.98 33.26
CA ALA A 147 6.72 -16.59 33.65
C ALA A 147 5.99 -15.84 34.78
N ALA A 148 6.70 -15.04 35.58
CA ALA A 148 6.11 -14.18 36.60
C ALA A 148 5.42 -12.92 36.03
N ILE A 149 5.71 -12.56 34.79
CA ILE A 149 5.13 -11.40 34.10
C ILE A 149 3.96 -11.89 33.25
N VAL A 150 2.76 -11.83 33.81
CA VAL A 150 1.53 -12.13 33.06
C VAL A 150 1.23 -10.94 32.15
N THR A 151 1.59 -11.06 30.88
CA THR A 151 1.30 -10.05 29.88
C THR A 151 0.88 -10.69 28.56
N CYS A 152 -0.12 -10.09 27.93
CA CYS A 152 -0.55 -10.40 26.56
C CYS A 152 -0.31 -9.19 25.64
N ASP A 153 0.30 -8.12 26.18
CA ASP A 153 0.55 -6.88 25.47
C ASP A 153 1.77 -7.03 24.56
N GLU A 154 1.61 -6.64 23.31
CA GLU A 154 2.62 -6.84 22.28
C GLU A 154 3.88 -5.99 22.51
N ALA A 155 3.74 -4.78 23.06
CA ALA A 155 4.88 -3.92 23.36
C ALA A 155 5.70 -4.49 24.53
N MET A 156 5.01 -5.03 25.54
CA MET A 156 5.67 -5.71 26.66
C MET A 156 6.42 -6.96 26.20
N LEU A 157 5.82 -7.80 25.35
CA LEU A 157 6.49 -9.00 24.82
C LEU A 157 7.77 -8.67 24.05
N ARG A 158 7.80 -7.56 23.30
CA ARG A 158 9.01 -7.09 22.59
C ARG A 158 10.14 -6.70 23.55
N LEU A 159 9.82 -5.99 24.64
CA LEU A 159 10.81 -5.61 25.65
C LEU A 159 11.44 -6.84 26.32
N LEU A 160 10.64 -7.87 26.59
CA LEU A 160 11.14 -9.12 27.16
C LEU A 160 12.08 -9.84 26.19
N HIS A 161 11.77 -9.84 24.90
CA HIS A 161 12.64 -10.42 23.87
C HIS A 161 13.96 -9.65 23.71
N GLU A 162 13.94 -8.32 23.73
CA GLU A 162 15.18 -7.51 23.72
C GLU A 162 16.08 -7.79 24.92
N ALA A 163 15.49 -7.99 26.11
CA ALA A 163 16.24 -8.36 27.30
C ALA A 163 16.99 -9.69 27.14
N GLU A 164 16.38 -10.70 26.49
CA GLU A 164 17.05 -11.98 26.19
C GLU A 164 18.23 -11.82 25.23
N LEU A 165 18.04 -11.05 24.15
CA LEU A 165 19.08 -10.82 23.15
C LEU A 165 20.32 -10.15 23.76
N HIS A 166 20.11 -9.14 24.62
CA HIS A 166 21.20 -8.47 25.31
C HIS A 166 21.85 -9.34 26.39
N ALA A 167 21.07 -10.14 27.13
CA ALA A 167 21.61 -11.06 28.13
C ALA A 167 22.51 -12.16 27.53
N ARG A 168 22.37 -12.50 26.24
CA ARG A 168 23.25 -13.44 25.53
C ARG A 168 24.53 -12.83 24.98
N SER A 169 24.60 -11.50 24.94
CA SER A 169 25.71 -10.76 24.32
C SER A 169 26.84 -10.47 25.31
N VAL A 170 26.81 -11.07 26.50
CA VAL A 170 27.77 -10.93 27.62
C VAL A 170 28.33 -12.31 27.97
#